data_AF-A0A6N2SKE4-F1
#
_entry.id   AF-A0A6N2SKE4-F1
#
_cell.length_a   1.000
_cell.length_b   1.000
_cell.length_c   1.000
_cell.angle_alpha   90.00
_cell.angle_beta   90.00
_cell.angle_gamma   90.00
#
_symmetry.space_group_name_H-M   'P 1'
#
loop_
_entity.id
_entity.type
_entity.pdbx_description
1 polymer ?
#
loop_
_entity_poly.entity_id
_entity_poly.type
_entity_poly.pdbx_seq_one_letter_code
_entity_poly.pdbx_strand_id
1 'polypeptide(L)'
;MEQQKKIISIADLPQVRVLGRTTGKDVINLFWTGSGIEFLYTGSELWLEVNADYDTMEPWLAVELNGAQISRFPVNKGKNEVCLFRGMTVGKPKHVRILKEVQAMHQDPLHMIQILGLQYGDGEFLVLPDPEYRLEFVGDSITSGEGTMGPVGEEDWISAFFSAENTYPRMVSDALSAEYRVVSQSGWGIVTGWDGIVENKIPPYYKQVCGLLTGERNASLGALEDYDFKAWQPDAVIINLGTNDATAIQSAAELVREWAGTRDIKEVKKILTTAIRDFLKAVRDCNPDAQIIWGYGMLGDNFLPVIREAVETYAEQTGDTRIHFLQLPNTTPDTVGSRLHPGVKAHRKAAQVIEKYLLELFKQ
;
A
#
# COMPACT_ATOMS: atom_id res chain seq x y z
N MET A 1 -3.02 27.14 -33.84
CA MET A 1 -1.96 27.62 -32.94
C MET A 1 -1.74 26.55 -31.90
N GLU A 2 -0.57 25.91 -31.88
CA GLU A 2 -0.19 25.01 -30.79
C GLU A 2 -0.13 25.85 -29.51
N GLN A 3 -1.00 25.53 -28.55
CA GLN A 3 -1.01 26.21 -27.26
C GLN A 3 0.25 25.76 -26.51
N GLN A 4 1.11 26.72 -26.14
CA GLN A 4 2.40 26.43 -25.52
C GLN A 4 2.16 25.70 -24.18
N LYS A 5 2.55 24.43 -24.10
CA LYS A 5 2.45 23.62 -22.88
C LYS A 5 3.36 24.21 -21.81
N LYS A 6 2.82 24.51 -20.64
CA LYS A 6 3.60 24.93 -19.47
C LYS A 6 3.88 23.70 -18.62
N ILE A 7 5.13 23.48 -18.26
CA ILE A 7 5.49 22.56 -17.18
C ILE A 7 5.26 23.30 -15.86
N ILE A 8 4.54 22.69 -14.94
CA ILE A 8 4.34 23.20 -13.58
C ILE A 8 4.74 22.14 -12.55
N SER A 9 5.46 22.59 -11.53
CA SER A 9 5.81 21.79 -10.36
C SER A 9 4.55 21.47 -9.53
N ILE A 10 4.55 20.33 -8.83
CA ILE A 10 3.46 20.02 -7.89
C ILE A 10 3.44 21.03 -6.73
N ALA A 11 4.59 21.59 -6.34
CA ALA A 11 4.67 22.63 -5.31
C ALA A 11 3.89 23.90 -5.66
N ASP A 12 3.74 24.19 -6.95
CA ASP A 12 3.01 25.36 -7.47
C ASP A 12 1.52 25.08 -7.69
N LEU A 13 1.06 23.86 -7.37
CA LEU A 13 -0.32 23.40 -7.50
C LEU A 13 -0.89 22.98 -6.14
N PRO A 14 -1.25 23.92 -5.24
CA PRO A 14 -1.83 23.58 -3.95
C PRO A 14 -3.17 22.82 -4.03
N GLN A 15 -3.81 22.80 -5.19
CA GLN A 15 -5.01 22.02 -5.47
C GLN A 15 -4.74 20.53 -5.68
N VAL A 16 -3.47 20.16 -5.93
CA VAL A 16 -3.06 18.76 -6.11
C VAL A 16 -2.77 18.13 -4.75
N ARG A 17 -3.50 17.07 -4.44
CA ARG A 17 -3.24 16.24 -3.27
C ARG A 17 -2.15 15.22 -3.59
N VAL A 18 -1.13 15.14 -2.74
CA VAL A 18 -0.11 14.08 -2.78
C VAL A 18 -0.59 12.89 -1.94
N LEU A 19 -0.46 11.68 -2.50
CA LEU A 19 -0.93 10.44 -1.90
C LEU A 19 0.23 9.58 -1.42
N GLY A 20 0.06 8.95 -0.25
CA GLY A 20 1.04 8.05 0.36
C GLY A 20 2.08 8.75 1.24
N ARG A 21 3.01 7.96 1.79
CA ARG A 21 4.20 8.49 2.47
C ARG A 21 5.25 8.83 1.42
N THR A 22 5.47 10.11 1.17
CA THR A 22 6.34 10.63 0.10
C THR A 22 7.32 11.66 0.66
N THR A 23 8.30 12.05 -0.14
CA THR A 23 9.20 13.18 0.14
C THR A 23 9.29 14.11 -1.05
N GLY A 24 9.82 15.31 -0.81
CA GLY A 24 10.01 16.35 -1.81
C GLY A 24 8.76 17.20 -2.05
N LYS A 25 8.98 18.41 -2.60
CA LYS A 25 7.92 19.37 -2.93
C LYS A 25 7.87 19.63 -4.43
N ASP A 26 9.02 19.97 -5.01
CA ASP A 26 9.10 20.21 -6.46
C ASP A 26 9.12 18.90 -7.26
N VAL A 27 9.86 17.94 -6.73
CA VAL A 27 9.91 16.57 -7.23
C VAL A 27 9.35 15.68 -6.13
N ILE A 28 8.30 14.94 -6.44
CA ILE A 28 7.65 14.05 -5.46
C ILE A 28 8.21 12.64 -5.63
N ASN A 29 8.89 12.11 -4.61
CA ASN A 29 9.36 10.73 -4.59
C ASN A 29 8.22 9.80 -4.15
N LEU A 30 7.87 8.82 -4.99
CA LEU A 30 6.82 7.84 -4.68
C LEU A 30 7.46 6.54 -4.21
N PHE A 31 7.20 6.15 -2.95
CA PHE A 31 7.81 4.97 -2.36
C PHE A 31 6.89 3.75 -2.38
N TRP A 32 5.66 3.89 -1.90
CA TRP A 32 4.76 2.76 -1.63
C TRP A 32 3.76 2.50 -2.77
N THR A 33 3.18 1.30 -2.81
CA THR A 33 2.00 1.02 -3.66
C THR A 33 0.91 2.04 -3.34
N GLY A 34 0.22 2.56 -4.35
CA GLY A 34 -0.83 3.56 -4.16
C GLY A 34 -0.33 4.96 -3.80
N SER A 35 0.99 5.19 -3.69
CA SER A 35 1.53 6.56 -3.66
C SER A 35 1.30 7.24 -5.01
N GLY A 36 1.08 8.55 -5.02
CA GLY A 36 0.74 9.25 -6.26
C GLY A 36 0.24 10.68 -6.07
N ILE A 37 -0.59 11.14 -7.01
CA ILE A 37 -1.27 12.44 -6.94
C ILE A 37 -2.73 12.34 -7.39
N GLU A 38 -3.55 13.24 -6.86
CA GLU A 38 -4.98 13.34 -7.13
C GLU A 38 -5.42 14.80 -7.24
N PHE A 39 -6.28 15.12 -8.23
CA PHE A 39 -6.75 16.48 -8.45
C PHE A 39 -8.00 16.54 -9.35
N LEU A 40 -8.65 17.70 -9.35
CA LEU A 40 -9.65 18.07 -10.34
C LEU A 40 -9.04 18.97 -11.41
N TYR A 41 -9.29 18.67 -12.69
CA TYR A 41 -8.76 19.44 -13.81
C TYR A 41 -9.82 19.69 -14.90
N THR A 42 -9.83 20.88 -15.48
CA THR A 42 -10.89 21.28 -16.45
C THR A 42 -10.44 21.33 -17.90
N GLY A 43 -9.15 21.23 -18.20
CA GLY A 43 -8.63 21.36 -19.56
C GLY A 43 -8.88 20.16 -20.47
N SER A 44 -8.46 20.28 -21.72
CA SER A 44 -8.69 19.28 -22.78
C SER A 44 -7.59 18.23 -22.87
N GLU A 45 -6.37 18.56 -22.44
CA GLU A 45 -5.17 17.74 -22.57
C GLU A 45 -4.25 17.94 -21.35
N LEU A 46 -3.76 16.83 -20.81
CA LEU A 46 -2.86 16.83 -19.65
C LEU A 46 -1.74 15.81 -19.86
N TRP A 47 -0.52 16.21 -19.46
CA TRP A 47 0.67 15.38 -19.50
C TRP A 47 1.29 15.27 -18.12
N LEU A 48 1.89 14.14 -17.86
CA LEU A 48 2.69 13.86 -16.68
C LEU A 48 4.16 13.80 -17.07
N GLU A 49 5.00 14.50 -16.32
CA GLU A 49 6.45 14.34 -16.40
C GLU A 49 6.93 13.51 -15.22
N VAL A 50 7.60 12.39 -15.50
CA VAL A 50 8.16 11.50 -14.49
C VAL A 50 9.60 11.14 -14.77
N ASN A 51 10.34 10.80 -13.72
CA ASN A 51 11.66 10.21 -13.80
C ASN A 51 11.65 8.85 -13.10
N ALA A 52 12.26 7.84 -13.72
CA ALA A 52 12.38 6.51 -13.13
C ALA A 52 13.80 5.97 -13.24
N ASP A 53 14.17 5.10 -12.31
CA ASP A 53 15.36 4.26 -12.39
C ASP A 53 15.06 2.94 -11.67
N TYR A 54 15.77 1.87 -12.01
CA TYR A 54 15.60 0.52 -11.46
C TYR A 54 16.73 -0.37 -11.98
N ASP A 55 16.89 -1.57 -11.43
CA ASP A 55 17.70 -2.61 -12.07
C ASP A 55 16.82 -3.53 -12.91
N THR A 56 16.00 -4.33 -12.20
CA THR A 56 15.18 -5.39 -12.80
C THR A 56 13.69 -5.08 -12.70
N MET A 57 13.25 -4.42 -11.63
CA MET A 57 11.83 -4.22 -11.36
C MET A 57 11.41 -2.81 -11.80
N GLU A 58 10.87 -2.66 -13.02
CA GLU A 58 10.42 -1.35 -13.48
C GLU A 58 9.24 -0.81 -12.65
N PRO A 59 9.16 0.51 -12.39
CA PRO A 59 7.97 1.12 -11.86
C PRO A 59 6.80 1.06 -12.85
N TRP A 60 5.59 0.91 -12.31
CA TRP A 60 4.34 1.02 -13.08
C TRP A 60 3.46 2.12 -12.52
N LEU A 61 2.76 2.81 -13.41
CA LEU A 61 1.75 3.79 -13.08
C LEU A 61 0.38 3.38 -13.64
N ALA A 62 -0.67 3.66 -12.88
CA ALA A 62 -2.05 3.67 -13.33
C ALA A 62 -2.58 5.11 -13.38
N VAL A 63 -3.46 5.38 -14.35
CA VAL A 63 -4.14 6.67 -14.52
C VAL A 63 -5.64 6.43 -14.48
N GLU A 64 -6.30 7.06 -13.52
CA GLU A 64 -7.74 7.08 -13.37
C GLU A 64 -8.31 8.42 -13.86
N LEU A 65 -9.45 8.35 -14.55
CA LEU A 65 -10.25 9.49 -14.95
C LEU A 65 -11.71 9.25 -14.54
N ASN A 66 -12.22 10.08 -13.64
CA ASN A 66 -13.59 10.01 -13.10
C ASN A 66 -13.96 8.62 -12.55
N GLY A 67 -13.09 8.01 -11.75
CA GLY A 67 -13.35 6.69 -11.15
C GLY A 67 -13.08 5.49 -12.06
N ALA A 68 -12.62 5.71 -13.30
CA ALA A 68 -12.28 4.64 -14.22
C ALA A 68 -10.79 4.66 -14.58
N GLN A 69 -10.10 3.53 -14.44
CA GLN A 69 -8.73 3.37 -14.95
C GLN A 69 -8.75 3.46 -16.49
N ILE A 70 -8.11 4.48 -17.04
CA ILE A 70 -8.01 4.70 -18.50
C ILE A 70 -6.66 4.26 -19.07
N SER A 71 -5.64 4.12 -18.23
CA SER A 71 -4.31 3.70 -18.64
C SER A 71 -3.54 3.04 -17.51
N ARG A 72 -2.63 2.13 -17.87
CA ARG A 72 -1.66 1.49 -16.99
C ARG A 72 -0.41 1.16 -17.81
N PHE A 73 0.76 1.58 -17.37
CA PHE A 73 1.99 1.46 -18.16
C PHE A 73 3.25 1.35 -17.29
N PRO A 74 4.30 0.64 -17.78
CA PRO A 74 5.62 0.70 -17.18
C PRO A 74 6.29 2.04 -17.50
N VAL A 75 7.16 2.50 -16.61
CA VAL A 75 7.94 3.74 -16.81
C VAL A 75 9.38 3.38 -17.15
N ASN A 76 9.87 3.82 -18.31
CA ASN A 76 11.25 3.56 -18.73
C ASN A 76 12.25 4.33 -17.86
N LYS A 77 13.50 3.84 -17.79
CA LYS A 77 14.59 4.58 -17.12
C LYS A 77 14.77 5.99 -17.69
N GLY A 78 15.03 6.96 -16.82
CA GLY A 78 15.19 8.37 -17.13
C GLY A 78 13.87 9.15 -17.15
N LYS A 79 13.92 10.35 -17.74
CA LYS A 79 12.79 11.26 -17.85
C LYS A 79 11.83 10.81 -18.96
N ASN A 80 10.55 10.72 -18.63
CA ASN A 80 9.46 10.37 -19.52
C ASN A 80 8.39 11.48 -19.50
N GLU A 81 7.79 11.74 -20.65
CA GLU A 81 6.62 12.60 -20.82
C GLU A 81 5.45 11.76 -21.30
N VAL A 82 4.39 11.68 -20.49
CA VAL A 82 3.25 10.78 -20.75
C VAL A 82 1.97 11.60 -20.93
N CYS A 83 1.31 11.46 -22.07
CA CYS A 83 -0.02 12.02 -22.28
C CYS A 83 -1.03 11.21 -21.48
N LEU A 84 -1.70 11.83 -20.51
CA LEU A 84 -2.71 11.17 -19.69
C LEU A 84 -4.04 11.07 -20.45
N PHE A 85 -4.45 12.17 -21.08
CA PHE A 85 -5.59 12.26 -21.99
C PHE A 85 -5.45 13.50 -22.87
N ARG A 86 -6.22 13.53 -23.96
CA ARG A 86 -6.33 14.66 -24.88
C ARG A 86 -7.67 14.70 -25.60
N GLY A 87 -8.04 15.87 -26.10
CA GLY A 87 -9.28 16.07 -26.85
C GLY A 87 -10.54 16.06 -25.99
N MET A 88 -10.42 16.24 -24.66
CA MET A 88 -11.57 16.34 -23.77
C MET A 88 -12.24 17.72 -23.84
N THR A 89 -13.51 17.80 -23.45
CA THR A 89 -14.22 19.08 -23.36
C THR A 89 -13.61 19.98 -22.27
N VAL A 90 -13.21 21.20 -22.64
CA VAL A 90 -12.71 22.22 -21.72
C VAL A 90 -13.84 22.71 -20.78
N GLY A 91 -13.50 23.06 -19.54
CA GLY A 91 -14.41 23.64 -18.55
C GLY A 91 -15.20 22.63 -17.74
N LYS A 92 -15.29 21.37 -18.18
CA LYS A 92 -15.87 20.28 -17.36
C LYS A 92 -14.81 19.73 -16.38
N PRO A 93 -15.05 19.75 -15.06
CA PRO A 93 -14.16 19.12 -14.09
C PRO A 93 -13.99 17.64 -14.37
N LYS A 94 -12.75 17.17 -14.22
CA LYS A 94 -12.34 15.78 -14.38
C LYS A 94 -11.56 15.40 -13.14
N HIS A 95 -11.99 14.36 -12.45
CA HIS A 95 -11.22 13.77 -11.37
C HIS A 95 -10.10 12.93 -11.98
N VAL A 96 -8.86 13.25 -11.67
CA VAL A 96 -7.69 12.55 -12.18
C VAL A 96 -6.89 12.03 -11.00
N ARG A 97 -6.55 10.74 -11.04
CA ARG A 97 -5.64 10.13 -10.07
C ARG A 97 -4.54 9.37 -10.80
N ILE A 98 -3.32 9.49 -10.32
CA ILE A 98 -2.15 8.81 -10.86
C ILE A 98 -1.51 8.06 -9.71
N LEU A 99 -1.41 6.74 -9.81
CA LEU A 99 -0.95 5.86 -8.73
C LEU A 99 0.24 5.02 -9.16
N LYS A 100 1.22 4.87 -8.26
CA LYS A 100 2.26 3.85 -8.32
C LYS A 100 1.62 2.48 -8.06
N GLU A 101 1.72 1.59 -9.04
CA GLU A 101 1.07 0.27 -9.01
C GLU A 101 1.90 -0.79 -8.27
N VAL A 102 3.18 -0.50 -8.01
CA VAL A 102 4.14 -1.46 -7.43
C VAL A 102 4.55 -1.04 -6.01
N GLN A 103 4.88 -2.03 -5.19
CA GLN A 103 5.39 -1.84 -3.83
C GLN A 103 6.76 -1.18 -3.79
N ALA A 104 7.23 -0.87 -2.58
CA ALA A 104 8.64 -0.54 -2.36
C ALA A 104 9.50 -1.77 -2.70
N MET A 105 10.64 -1.59 -3.37
CA MET A 105 11.47 -2.70 -3.84
C MET A 105 12.73 -2.84 -2.99
N HIS A 106 12.63 -3.50 -1.83
CA HIS A 106 13.75 -3.71 -0.89
C HIS A 106 15.04 -4.23 -1.57
N GLN A 107 14.87 -5.18 -2.50
CA GLN A 107 15.96 -5.89 -3.18
C GLN A 107 16.50 -5.16 -4.42
N ASP A 108 15.84 -4.08 -4.86
CA ASP A 108 16.27 -3.26 -6.00
C ASP A 108 16.53 -1.82 -5.49
N PRO A 109 17.72 -1.51 -4.94
CA PRO A 109 18.03 -0.19 -4.41
C PRO A 109 18.08 0.91 -5.48
N LEU A 110 18.06 0.56 -6.78
CA LEU A 110 17.95 1.52 -7.87
C LEU A 110 16.51 1.90 -8.16
N HIS A 111 15.53 1.07 -7.79
CA HIS A 111 14.12 1.31 -8.03
C HIS A 111 13.67 2.65 -7.45
N MET A 112 13.21 3.52 -8.34
CA MET A 112 12.81 4.88 -8.02
C MET A 112 11.79 5.33 -9.04
N ILE A 113 10.78 6.07 -8.57
CA ILE A 113 9.88 6.83 -9.43
C ILE A 113 9.58 8.19 -8.80
N GLN A 114 9.64 9.21 -9.63
CA GLN A 114 9.48 10.61 -9.25
C GLN A 114 8.48 11.29 -10.16
N ILE A 115 7.56 12.07 -9.59
CA ILE A 115 6.74 13.02 -10.34
C ILE A 115 7.50 14.34 -10.40
N LEU A 116 7.84 14.78 -11.61
CA LEU A 116 8.55 16.03 -11.87
C LEU A 116 7.59 17.21 -12.07
N GLY A 117 6.36 16.93 -12.53
CA GLY A 117 5.35 17.96 -12.74
C GLY A 117 4.27 17.55 -13.74
N LEU A 118 3.39 18.49 -14.03
CA LEU A 118 2.32 18.35 -15.00
C LEU A 118 2.52 19.32 -16.16
N GLN A 119 2.15 18.92 -17.38
CA GLN A 119 2.13 19.82 -18.54
C GLN A 119 0.73 19.98 -19.10
N TYR A 120 0.32 21.24 -19.29
CA TYR A 120 -1.01 21.58 -19.78
C TYR A 120 -1.04 22.90 -20.55
N GLY A 121 -2.05 23.07 -21.42
CA GLY A 121 -2.20 24.24 -22.29
C GLY A 121 -3.47 25.06 -22.03
N ASP A 122 -4.49 24.48 -21.40
CA ASP A 122 -5.79 25.08 -21.12
C ASP A 122 -6.37 24.59 -19.80
N GLY A 123 -7.55 25.12 -19.42
CA GLY A 123 -8.21 24.76 -18.17
C GLY A 123 -7.44 25.18 -16.92
N GLU A 124 -7.90 24.67 -15.78
CA GLU A 124 -7.40 24.99 -14.45
C GLU A 124 -7.51 23.79 -13.52
N PHE A 125 -6.71 23.81 -12.45
CA PHE A 125 -6.80 22.88 -11.34
C PHE A 125 -7.78 23.44 -10.31
N LEU A 126 -8.76 22.62 -9.92
CA LEU A 126 -9.77 22.99 -8.93
C LEU A 126 -9.44 22.36 -7.58
N VAL A 127 -9.85 23.04 -6.51
CA VAL A 127 -9.71 22.51 -5.14
C VAL A 127 -10.45 21.18 -5.05
N LEU A 128 -9.72 20.17 -4.61
CA LEU A 128 -10.27 18.84 -4.38
C LEU A 128 -11.01 18.82 -3.02
N PRO A 129 -12.21 18.23 -2.93
CA PRO A 129 -12.89 18.07 -1.64
C PRO A 129 -12.04 17.25 -0.68
N ASP A 130 -12.02 17.64 0.60
CA ASP A 130 -11.36 16.86 1.64
C ASP A 130 -11.97 15.45 1.74
N PRO A 131 -11.14 14.42 1.98
CA PRO A 131 -11.64 13.06 2.14
C PRO A 131 -12.50 12.96 3.41
N GLU A 132 -13.49 12.07 3.39
CA GLU A 132 -14.35 11.84 4.57
C GLU A 132 -13.58 11.12 5.67
N TYR A 133 -12.70 10.18 5.28
CA TYR A 133 -11.86 9.42 6.18
C TYR A 133 -10.42 9.30 5.68
N ARG A 134 -9.53 8.88 6.56
CA ARG A 134 -8.14 8.51 6.29
C ARG A 134 -7.88 7.09 6.76
N LEU A 135 -7.37 6.24 5.89
CA LEU A 135 -7.14 4.82 6.17
C LEU A 135 -5.68 4.43 5.91
N GLU A 136 -5.01 3.83 6.88
CA GLU A 136 -3.68 3.25 6.66
C GLU A 136 -3.79 1.73 6.58
N PHE A 137 -3.16 1.15 5.56
CA PHE A 137 -3.09 -0.28 5.35
C PHE A 137 -1.66 -0.74 5.51
N VAL A 138 -1.42 -1.64 6.46
CA VAL A 138 -0.13 -2.27 6.68
C VAL A 138 -0.23 -3.73 6.29
N GLY A 139 0.72 -4.27 5.53
CA GLY A 139 0.66 -5.71 5.23
C GLY A 139 1.79 -6.25 4.37
N ASP A 140 1.49 -7.34 3.68
CA ASP A 140 2.45 -8.10 2.88
C ASP A 140 2.17 -8.00 1.37
N SER A 141 2.37 -9.08 0.61
CA SER A 141 2.10 -9.15 -0.82
C SER A 141 0.63 -8.95 -1.15
N ILE A 142 -0.27 -9.36 -0.25
CA ILE A 142 -1.71 -9.20 -0.41
C ILE A 142 -2.04 -7.70 -0.43
N THR A 143 -1.57 -6.94 0.56
CA THR A 143 -1.79 -5.48 0.62
C THR A 143 -1.09 -4.75 -0.52
N SER A 144 0.04 -5.28 -0.99
CA SER A 144 0.78 -4.77 -2.16
C SER A 144 0.05 -5.01 -3.49
N GLY A 145 -0.99 -5.85 -3.51
CA GLY A 145 -1.76 -6.21 -4.70
C GLY A 145 -1.06 -7.20 -5.62
N GLU A 146 -0.14 -8.02 -5.10
CA GLU A 146 0.47 -9.10 -5.87
C GLU A 146 -0.61 -10.10 -6.32
N GLY A 147 -0.57 -10.54 -7.57
CA GLY A 147 -1.50 -11.54 -8.09
C GLY A 147 -2.84 -10.98 -8.56
N THR A 148 -3.12 -9.70 -8.30
CA THR A 148 -4.36 -9.05 -8.76
C THR A 148 -4.36 -8.82 -10.27
N MET A 149 -3.18 -8.82 -10.89
CA MET A 149 -2.95 -8.80 -12.32
C MET A 149 -2.28 -10.09 -12.78
N GLY A 150 -2.34 -10.36 -14.07
CA GLY A 150 -1.79 -11.58 -14.66
C GLY A 150 -2.77 -12.76 -14.66
N PRO A 151 -2.62 -13.72 -15.58
CA PRO A 151 -3.38 -14.97 -15.59
C PRO A 151 -3.11 -15.84 -14.35
N VAL A 152 -4.11 -16.62 -13.93
CA VAL A 152 -4.05 -17.49 -12.72
C VAL A 152 -2.89 -18.50 -12.73
N GLY A 153 -2.44 -18.93 -13.91
CA GLY A 153 -1.33 -19.88 -14.05
C GLY A 153 0.05 -19.25 -14.15
N GLU A 154 0.16 -17.92 -14.15
CA GLU A 154 1.46 -17.27 -14.21
C GLU A 154 2.10 -17.18 -12.83
N GLU A 155 3.37 -17.55 -12.76
CA GLU A 155 4.14 -17.60 -11.51
C GLU A 155 5.38 -16.70 -11.52
N ASP A 156 5.56 -15.85 -12.53
CA ASP A 156 6.72 -14.96 -12.57
C ASP A 156 6.66 -13.83 -11.53
N TRP A 157 7.77 -13.60 -10.83
CA TRP A 157 7.93 -12.48 -9.91
C TRP A 157 8.30 -11.21 -10.66
N ILE A 158 7.31 -10.51 -11.20
CA ILE A 158 7.52 -9.29 -12.00
C ILE A 158 6.60 -8.15 -11.56
N SER A 159 7.06 -6.91 -11.76
CA SER A 159 6.30 -5.68 -11.47
C SER A 159 4.89 -5.67 -12.09
N ALA A 160 4.73 -6.26 -13.27
CA ALA A 160 3.48 -6.25 -14.02
C ALA A 160 2.31 -6.95 -13.28
N PHE A 161 2.57 -7.85 -12.33
CA PHE A 161 1.53 -8.60 -11.59
C PHE A 161 1.04 -7.90 -10.32
N PHE A 162 1.64 -6.77 -9.96
CA PHE A 162 1.12 -5.89 -8.91
C PHE A 162 0.04 -4.95 -9.43
N SER A 163 -0.82 -4.48 -8.54
CA SER A 163 -1.69 -3.34 -8.81
C SER A 163 -1.97 -2.58 -7.53
N ALA A 164 -2.19 -1.27 -7.64
CA ALA A 164 -2.80 -0.48 -6.57
C ALA A 164 -4.32 -0.39 -6.78
N GLU A 165 -4.77 -0.29 -8.03
CA GLU A 165 -6.18 -0.14 -8.42
C GLU A 165 -7.04 -1.36 -8.05
N ASN A 166 -6.53 -2.58 -8.26
CA ASN A 166 -7.31 -3.81 -8.08
C ASN A 166 -7.20 -4.42 -6.68
N THR A 167 -7.01 -3.60 -5.65
CA THR A 167 -6.69 -4.06 -4.29
C THR A 167 -7.78 -3.76 -3.27
N TYR A 168 -7.73 -4.46 -2.14
CA TYR A 168 -8.70 -4.24 -1.06
C TYR A 168 -8.49 -2.88 -0.36
N PRO A 169 -7.25 -2.35 -0.17
CA PRO A 169 -7.06 -0.99 0.32
C PRO A 169 -7.78 0.04 -0.55
N ARG A 170 -7.62 -0.09 -1.88
CA ARG A 170 -8.26 0.81 -2.83
C ARG A 170 -9.79 0.72 -2.77
N MET A 171 -10.32 -0.51 -2.85
CA MET A 171 -11.77 -0.74 -2.87
C MET A 171 -12.47 -0.26 -1.59
N VAL A 172 -11.87 -0.49 -0.42
CA VAL A 172 -12.42 0.01 0.86
C VAL A 172 -12.41 1.53 0.88
N SER A 173 -11.31 2.14 0.45
CA SER A 173 -11.15 3.60 0.51
C SER A 173 -12.12 4.31 -0.41
N ASP A 174 -12.35 3.79 -1.61
CA ASP A 174 -13.35 4.33 -2.54
C ASP A 174 -14.77 4.25 -1.99
N ALA A 175 -15.13 3.11 -1.39
CA ALA A 175 -16.45 2.92 -0.82
C ALA A 175 -16.73 3.90 0.34
N LEU A 176 -15.69 4.34 1.03
CA LEU A 176 -15.75 5.25 2.18
C LEU A 176 -15.37 6.69 1.85
N SER A 177 -15.15 7.04 0.57
CA SER A 177 -14.62 8.36 0.18
C SER A 177 -13.36 8.78 0.97
N ALA A 178 -12.49 7.80 1.23
CA ALA A 178 -11.33 7.94 2.09
C ALA A 178 -10.04 8.17 1.30
N GLU A 179 -9.14 9.00 1.84
CA GLU A 179 -7.74 8.99 1.45
C GLU A 179 -7.07 7.78 2.12
N TYR A 180 -6.13 7.13 1.43
CA TYR A 180 -5.43 5.98 2.01
C TYR A 180 -3.93 5.98 1.78
N ARG A 181 -3.26 5.22 2.64
CA ARG A 181 -1.82 4.97 2.57
C ARG A 181 -1.54 3.49 2.75
N VAL A 182 -0.50 3.01 2.10
CA VAL A 182 -0.07 1.62 2.17
C VAL A 182 1.36 1.56 2.67
N VAL A 183 1.63 0.62 3.58
CA VAL A 183 2.96 0.22 4.04
C VAL A 183 3.01 -1.30 3.92
N SER A 184 3.56 -1.79 2.81
CA SER A 184 3.54 -3.23 2.55
C SER A 184 4.76 -3.73 1.80
N GLN A 185 5.15 -4.97 2.10
CA GLN A 185 6.25 -5.65 1.44
C GLN A 185 5.95 -7.13 1.22
N SER A 186 6.08 -7.57 -0.01
CA SER A 186 5.80 -8.95 -0.41
C SER A 186 6.75 -9.92 0.24
N GLY A 187 6.20 -11.01 0.76
CA GLY A 187 6.94 -12.04 1.46
C GLY A 187 7.40 -11.67 2.87
N TRP A 188 7.12 -10.46 3.37
CA TRP A 188 7.54 -10.02 4.71
C TRP A 188 6.47 -10.28 5.76
N GLY A 189 6.90 -10.57 6.99
CA GLY A 189 6.01 -10.86 8.10
C GLY A 189 6.16 -9.88 9.26
N ILE A 190 5.71 -10.33 10.44
CA ILE A 190 5.84 -9.62 11.71
C ILE A 190 7.13 -9.99 12.44
N VAL A 191 7.57 -11.25 12.32
CA VAL A 191 8.81 -11.80 12.90
C VAL A 191 9.81 -12.15 11.81
N THR A 192 9.37 -12.82 10.74
CA THR A 192 10.23 -13.26 9.63
C THR A 192 9.56 -13.09 8.29
N GLY A 193 10.34 -13.11 7.22
CA GLY A 193 9.81 -13.38 5.89
C GLY A 193 9.30 -14.82 5.76
N TRP A 194 8.65 -15.12 4.63
CA TRP A 194 8.13 -16.47 4.33
C TRP A 194 9.22 -17.54 4.26
N ASP A 195 10.45 -17.12 3.98
CA ASP A 195 11.67 -17.90 3.90
C ASP A 195 12.39 -18.07 5.25
N GLY A 196 11.83 -17.51 6.33
CA GLY A 196 12.39 -17.56 7.67
C GLY A 196 13.49 -16.53 7.94
N ILE A 197 13.76 -15.60 7.02
CA ILE A 197 14.76 -14.53 7.22
C ILE A 197 14.20 -13.50 8.22
N VAL A 198 14.93 -13.25 9.30
CA VAL A 198 14.46 -12.44 10.45
C VAL A 198 14.52 -10.93 10.18
N GLU A 199 15.26 -10.52 9.16
CA GLU A 199 15.37 -9.15 8.68
C GLU A 199 14.14 -8.73 7.84
N ASN A 200 13.46 -9.70 7.20
CA ASN A 200 12.32 -9.48 6.31
C ASN A 200 11.01 -9.29 7.10
N LYS A 201 10.93 -8.23 7.91
CA LYS A 201 9.76 -7.91 8.76
C LYS A 201 9.42 -6.42 8.75
N ILE A 202 8.14 -6.10 8.77
CA ILE A 202 7.62 -4.73 8.67
C ILE A 202 7.89 -3.85 9.92
N PRO A 203 7.70 -4.32 11.17
CA PRO A 203 7.65 -3.43 12.35
C PRO A 203 8.82 -2.46 12.52
N PRO A 204 10.10 -2.84 12.29
CA PRO A 204 11.22 -1.91 12.44
C PRO A 204 11.15 -0.67 11.56
N TYR A 205 10.48 -0.76 10.41
CA TYR A 205 10.46 0.29 9.38
C TYR A 205 9.18 1.12 9.40
N TYR A 206 8.17 0.73 10.19
CA TYR A 206 6.86 1.39 10.22
C TYR A 206 6.94 2.86 10.63
N LYS A 207 7.95 3.28 11.41
CA LYS A 207 8.10 4.67 11.86
C LYS A 207 8.84 5.57 10.88
N GLN A 208 9.34 5.04 9.77
CA GLN A 208 10.07 5.78 8.76
C GLN A 208 9.20 6.04 7.52
N VAL A 209 9.62 6.97 6.66
CA VAL A 209 8.92 7.28 5.40
C VAL A 209 8.78 6.02 4.54
N CYS A 210 9.89 5.35 4.25
CA CYS A 210 9.98 4.05 3.60
C CYS A 210 11.26 3.32 4.04
N GLY A 211 11.34 3.01 5.33
CA GLY A 211 12.57 2.54 5.98
C GLY A 211 13.12 1.21 5.44
N LEU A 212 12.28 0.42 4.74
CA LEU A 212 12.71 -0.85 4.18
C LEU A 212 13.57 -0.69 2.93
N LEU A 213 13.65 0.48 2.31
CA LEU A 213 14.49 0.67 1.14
C LEU A 213 15.97 0.68 1.53
N THR A 214 16.83 0.22 0.63
CA THR A 214 18.27 0.16 0.85
C THR A 214 19.01 1.09 -0.11
N GLY A 215 20.30 1.35 0.17
CA GLY A 215 21.19 2.13 -0.68
C GLY A 215 21.21 3.64 -0.40
N GLU A 216 22.33 4.27 -0.74
CA GLU A 216 22.60 5.70 -0.48
C GLU A 216 21.61 6.62 -1.20
N ARG A 217 21.15 6.24 -2.39
CA ARG A 217 20.17 7.02 -3.14
C ARG A 217 18.85 7.14 -2.38
N ASN A 218 18.26 6.03 -1.94
CA ASN A 218 17.01 6.05 -1.18
C ASN A 218 17.16 6.81 0.13
N ALA A 219 18.30 6.67 0.81
CA ALA A 219 18.62 7.49 1.99
C ALA A 219 18.65 8.99 1.66
N SER A 220 19.31 9.39 0.56
CA SER A 220 19.39 10.80 0.13
C SER A 220 18.04 11.38 -0.32
N LEU A 221 17.11 10.53 -0.77
CA LEU A 221 15.73 10.91 -1.09
C LEU A 221 14.83 10.99 0.16
N GLY A 222 15.38 10.77 1.36
CA GLY A 222 14.65 10.84 2.62
C GLY A 222 13.81 9.60 2.96
N ALA A 223 13.98 8.48 2.25
CA ALA A 223 13.21 7.25 2.54
C ALA A 223 13.42 6.74 3.97
N LEU A 224 14.61 6.96 4.53
CA LEU A 224 14.99 6.48 5.87
C LEU A 224 14.71 7.50 6.98
N GLU A 225 14.14 8.66 6.66
CA GLU A 225 13.75 9.66 7.65
C GLU A 225 12.55 9.18 8.46
N ASP A 226 12.40 9.71 9.67
CA ASP A 226 11.21 9.49 10.50
C ASP A 226 9.98 10.04 9.77
N TYR A 227 8.91 9.26 9.77
CA TYR A 227 7.65 9.67 9.18
C TYR A 227 6.88 10.60 10.15
N ASP A 228 6.43 11.75 9.66
CA ASP A 228 5.63 12.68 10.47
C ASP A 228 4.17 12.21 10.57
N PHE A 229 3.89 11.39 11.58
CA PHE A 229 2.55 10.94 11.90
C PHE A 229 1.60 12.09 12.28
N LYS A 230 2.09 13.25 12.75
CA LYS A 230 1.21 14.36 13.12
C LYS A 230 0.62 15.05 11.89
N ALA A 231 1.36 15.05 10.78
CA ALA A 231 0.90 15.62 9.52
C ALA A 231 -0.24 14.80 8.87
N TRP A 232 -0.40 13.54 9.25
CA TRP A 232 -1.45 12.68 8.72
C TRP A 232 -1.81 11.58 9.73
N GLN A 233 -2.99 11.71 10.33
CA GLN A 233 -3.55 10.75 11.27
C GLN A 233 -4.70 9.97 10.59
N PRO A 234 -4.64 8.63 10.55
CA PRO A 234 -5.74 7.81 10.05
C PRO A 234 -6.87 7.72 11.07
N ASP A 235 -8.10 7.63 10.56
CA ASP A 235 -9.26 7.19 11.34
C ASP A 235 -9.18 5.69 11.66
N ALA A 236 -8.56 4.90 10.77
CA ALA A 236 -8.28 3.49 11.01
C ALA A 236 -6.95 3.01 10.41
N VAL A 237 -6.27 2.11 11.12
CA VAL A 237 -5.12 1.34 10.65
C VAL A 237 -5.51 -0.13 10.51
N ILE A 238 -5.46 -0.66 9.29
CA ILE A 238 -5.79 -2.03 8.95
C ILE A 238 -4.48 -2.79 8.72
N ILE A 239 -4.15 -3.71 9.64
CA ILE A 239 -2.95 -4.54 9.61
C ILE A 239 -3.32 -5.92 9.06
N ASN A 240 -2.72 -6.31 7.93
CA ASN A 240 -2.86 -7.62 7.31
C ASN A 240 -1.50 -8.31 7.21
N LEU A 241 -1.04 -8.83 8.35
CA LEU A 241 0.24 -9.53 8.52
C LEU A 241 0.02 -10.86 9.26
N GLY A 242 0.94 -11.79 9.02
CA GLY A 242 0.98 -13.13 9.64
C GLY A 242 1.01 -14.26 8.62
N THR A 243 0.67 -14.01 7.36
CA THR A 243 0.69 -15.02 6.28
C THR A 243 2.09 -15.60 6.12
N ASN A 244 3.08 -14.73 5.99
CA ASN A 244 4.47 -15.13 5.76
C ASN A 244 5.10 -15.80 6.99
N ASP A 245 4.80 -15.31 8.20
CA ASP A 245 5.22 -15.97 9.43
C ASP A 245 4.63 -17.39 9.53
N ALA A 246 3.33 -17.55 9.24
CA ALA A 246 2.68 -18.85 9.25
C ALA A 246 3.31 -19.83 8.23
N THR A 247 3.58 -19.35 7.01
CA THR A 247 4.30 -20.13 5.98
C THR A 247 5.69 -20.55 6.45
N ALA A 248 6.46 -19.63 7.04
CA ALA A 248 7.81 -19.91 7.53
C ALA A 248 7.81 -20.91 8.69
N ILE A 249 6.86 -20.79 9.62
CA ILE A 249 6.69 -21.73 10.74
C ILE A 249 6.36 -23.13 10.23
N GLN A 250 5.45 -23.24 9.26
CA GLN A 250 5.06 -24.53 8.67
C GLN A 250 6.24 -25.19 7.95
N SER A 251 6.92 -24.43 7.09
CA SER A 251 8.11 -24.90 6.38
C SER A 251 9.20 -25.37 7.35
N ALA A 252 9.48 -24.61 8.42
CA ALA A 252 10.44 -25.00 9.44
C ALA A 252 10.03 -26.29 10.17
N ALA A 253 8.75 -26.45 10.51
CA ALA A 253 8.24 -27.65 11.16
C ALA A 253 8.37 -28.89 10.26
N GLU A 254 8.00 -28.78 8.98
CA GLU A 254 8.13 -29.85 7.98
C GLU A 254 9.59 -30.25 7.74
N LEU A 255 10.49 -29.27 7.68
CA LEU A 255 11.92 -29.48 7.47
C LEU A 255 12.70 -29.81 8.76
N VAL A 256 12.02 -29.88 9.90
CA VAL A 256 12.64 -30.20 11.21
C VAL A 256 13.71 -29.16 11.61
N ARG A 257 13.50 -27.90 11.23
CA ARG A 257 14.38 -26.75 11.48
C ARG A 257 13.81 -25.82 12.55
N GLU A 258 14.66 -24.98 13.11
CA GLU A 258 14.24 -23.88 13.99
C GLU A 258 13.58 -22.77 13.18
N TRP A 259 12.51 -22.19 13.74
CA TRP A 259 11.97 -20.90 13.32
C TRP A 259 12.22 -19.89 14.43
N ALA A 260 12.81 -18.74 14.10
CA ALA A 260 13.22 -17.72 15.06
C ALA A 260 14.03 -18.28 16.25
N GLY A 261 14.90 -19.26 15.99
CA GLY A 261 15.80 -19.86 16.98
C GLY A 261 15.16 -20.92 17.89
N THR A 262 13.97 -21.44 17.56
CA THR A 262 13.33 -22.50 18.34
C THR A 262 12.51 -23.47 17.48
N ARG A 263 12.35 -24.70 17.99
CA ARG A 263 11.45 -25.74 17.47
C ARG A 263 10.26 -26.00 18.40
N ASP A 264 10.28 -25.45 19.61
CA ASP A 264 9.20 -25.64 20.57
C ASP A 264 8.00 -24.80 20.15
N ILE A 265 6.90 -25.47 19.81
CA ILE A 265 5.65 -24.83 19.37
C ILE A 265 5.09 -23.84 20.41
N LYS A 266 5.33 -24.05 21.71
CA LYS A 266 4.90 -23.09 22.74
C LYS A 266 5.69 -21.80 22.62
N GLU A 267 6.99 -21.88 22.38
CA GLU A 267 7.83 -20.70 22.22
C GLU A 267 7.64 -20.02 20.87
N VAL A 268 7.38 -20.77 19.80
CA VAL A 268 6.96 -20.21 18.51
C VAL A 268 5.72 -19.32 18.70
N LYS A 269 4.68 -19.84 19.36
CA LYS A 269 3.45 -19.08 19.64
C LYS A 269 3.75 -17.84 20.48
N LYS A 270 4.59 -17.95 21.51
CA LYS A 270 4.97 -16.83 22.38
C LYS A 270 5.74 -15.73 21.64
N ILE A 271 6.65 -16.10 20.74
CA ILE A 271 7.41 -15.16 19.89
C ILE A 271 6.44 -14.39 18.99
N LEU A 272 5.54 -15.11 18.30
CA LEU A 272 4.54 -14.51 17.42
C LEU A 272 3.59 -13.57 18.20
N THR A 273 3.06 -14.02 19.34
CA THR A 273 2.20 -13.20 20.22
C THR A 273 2.92 -11.94 20.69
N THR A 274 4.17 -12.03 21.12
CA THR A 274 4.95 -10.87 21.56
C THR A 274 5.13 -9.85 20.43
N ALA A 275 5.51 -10.31 19.24
CA ALA A 275 5.72 -9.44 18.08
C ALA A 275 4.45 -8.71 17.64
N ILE A 276 3.31 -9.40 17.65
CA ILE A 276 1.99 -8.80 17.36
C ILE A 276 1.68 -7.69 18.37
N ARG A 277 1.86 -7.95 19.67
CA ARG A 277 1.60 -6.98 20.74
C ARG A 277 2.52 -5.76 20.67
N ASP A 278 3.80 -5.99 20.42
CA ASP A 278 4.78 -4.91 20.28
C ASP A 278 4.45 -4.02 19.08
N PHE A 279 3.97 -4.62 17.99
CA PHE A 279 3.56 -3.85 16.82
C PHE A 279 2.25 -3.10 17.03
N LEU A 280 1.24 -3.70 17.66
CA LEU A 280 0.02 -3.00 18.07
C LEU A 280 0.34 -1.79 18.94
N LYS A 281 1.26 -1.95 19.90
CA LYS A 281 1.77 -0.83 20.70
C LYS A 281 2.40 0.26 19.84
N ALA A 282 3.30 -0.11 18.93
CA ALA A 282 3.97 0.85 18.06
C ALA A 282 2.97 1.61 17.16
N VAL A 283 1.95 0.93 16.64
CA VAL A 283 0.88 1.55 15.84
C VAL A 283 0.03 2.49 16.70
N ARG A 284 -0.34 2.11 17.92
CA ARG A 284 -1.07 2.99 18.85
C ARG A 284 -0.26 4.21 19.25
N ASP A 285 1.03 4.06 19.54
CA ASP A 285 1.93 5.18 19.89
C ASP A 285 2.00 6.23 18.77
N CYS A 286 1.93 5.78 17.52
CA CYS A 286 1.95 6.64 16.33
C CYS A 286 0.57 7.21 15.97
N ASN A 287 -0.52 6.50 16.31
CA ASN A 287 -1.89 6.81 15.93
C ASN A 287 -2.80 6.72 17.17
N PRO A 288 -2.76 7.71 18.07
CA PRO A 288 -3.42 7.64 19.38
C PRO A 288 -4.94 7.43 19.28
N ASP A 289 -5.58 7.95 18.24
CA ASP A 289 -7.05 7.92 18.11
C ASP A 289 -7.59 6.88 17.14
N ALA A 290 -6.75 6.30 16.28
CA ALA A 290 -7.21 5.42 15.21
C ALA A 290 -7.90 4.14 15.73
N GLN A 291 -8.87 3.63 14.98
CA GLN A 291 -9.29 2.23 15.09
C GLN A 291 -8.16 1.35 14.54
N ILE A 292 -7.68 0.37 15.30
CA ILE A 292 -6.65 -0.57 14.85
C ILE A 292 -7.31 -1.92 14.61
N ILE A 293 -7.27 -2.40 13.38
CA ILE A 293 -7.88 -3.66 12.97
C ILE A 293 -6.79 -4.60 12.49
N TRP A 294 -6.60 -5.73 13.16
CA TRP A 294 -5.80 -6.83 12.64
C TRP A 294 -6.68 -7.74 11.76
N GLY A 295 -6.59 -7.53 10.45
CA GLY A 295 -7.24 -8.34 9.43
C GLY A 295 -6.38 -9.56 9.09
N TYR A 296 -6.91 -10.78 9.17
CA TYR A 296 -6.16 -11.98 8.76
C TYR A 296 -7.07 -13.04 8.15
N GLY A 297 -6.62 -13.70 7.07
CA GLY A 297 -7.34 -14.86 6.52
C GLY A 297 -7.42 -14.97 5.00
N MET A 298 -6.93 -14.00 4.24
CA MET A 298 -7.07 -14.00 2.76
C MET A 298 -6.28 -15.10 2.06
N LEU A 299 -5.21 -15.62 2.69
CA LEU A 299 -4.40 -16.75 2.22
C LEU A 299 -4.31 -17.83 3.31
N GLY A 300 -5.46 -18.40 3.68
CA GLY A 300 -5.57 -19.42 4.71
C GLY A 300 -5.71 -18.87 6.13
N ASP A 301 -5.94 -19.77 7.08
CA ASP A 301 -6.23 -19.48 8.49
C ASP A 301 -5.21 -20.10 9.46
N ASN A 302 -4.02 -20.43 8.95
CA ASN A 302 -2.93 -20.96 9.74
C ASN A 302 -2.53 -19.99 10.86
N PHE A 303 -2.32 -20.50 12.08
CA PHE A 303 -2.06 -19.65 13.25
C PHE A 303 -3.16 -18.62 13.60
N LEU A 304 -4.33 -18.64 12.94
CA LEU A 304 -5.42 -17.70 13.23
C LEU A 304 -5.80 -17.64 14.71
N PRO A 305 -5.96 -18.77 15.45
CA PRO A 305 -6.27 -18.71 16.87
C PRO A 305 -5.22 -17.96 17.69
N VAL A 306 -3.93 -18.10 17.35
CA VAL A 306 -2.81 -17.45 18.06
C VAL A 306 -2.78 -15.96 17.76
N ILE A 307 -2.99 -15.57 16.50
CA ILE A 307 -3.04 -14.16 16.09
C ILE A 307 -4.23 -13.47 16.74
N ARG A 308 -5.43 -14.09 16.65
CA ARG A 308 -6.65 -13.58 17.28
C ARG A 308 -6.46 -13.38 18.78
N GLU A 309 -6.02 -14.43 19.49
CA GLU A 309 -5.79 -14.37 20.93
C GLU A 309 -4.79 -13.28 21.28
N ALA A 310 -3.68 -13.14 20.53
CA ALA A 310 -2.68 -12.11 20.78
C ALA A 310 -3.26 -10.68 20.70
N VAL A 311 -4.13 -10.42 19.71
CA VAL A 311 -4.78 -9.11 19.50
C VAL A 311 -5.85 -8.85 20.56
N GLU A 312 -6.79 -9.78 20.74
CA GLU A 312 -7.92 -9.64 21.67
C GLU A 312 -7.42 -9.50 23.12
N THR A 313 -6.48 -10.34 23.55
CA THR A 313 -5.91 -10.24 24.91
C THR A 313 -5.06 -8.99 25.12
N TYR A 314 -4.43 -8.44 24.07
CA TYR A 314 -3.72 -7.17 24.18
C TYR A 314 -4.69 -6.01 24.42
N ALA A 315 -5.78 -5.96 23.64
CA ALA A 315 -6.84 -4.97 23.81
C ALA A 315 -7.45 -5.04 25.22
N GLU A 316 -7.73 -6.24 25.73
CA GLU A 316 -8.22 -6.44 27.10
C GLU A 316 -7.21 -5.97 28.16
N GLN A 317 -5.93 -6.31 28.01
CA GLN A 317 -4.87 -5.99 28.98
C GLN A 317 -4.57 -4.49 29.05
N THR A 318 -4.68 -3.77 27.94
CA THR A 318 -4.47 -2.31 27.89
C THR A 318 -5.76 -1.53 28.15
N GLY A 319 -6.92 -2.17 28.09
CA GLY A 319 -8.23 -1.51 28.11
C GLY A 319 -8.53 -0.70 26.84
N ASP A 320 -7.77 -0.91 25.76
CA ASP A 320 -7.93 -0.20 24.51
C ASP A 320 -9.07 -0.81 23.68
N THR A 321 -10.23 -0.15 23.75
CA THR A 321 -11.46 -0.58 23.06
C THR A 321 -11.45 -0.31 21.55
N ARG A 322 -10.39 0.31 21.02
CA ARG A 322 -10.22 0.62 19.60
C ARG A 322 -9.28 -0.36 18.89
N ILE A 323 -8.92 -1.48 19.53
CA ILE A 323 -8.13 -2.56 18.93
C ILE A 323 -9.04 -3.76 18.66
N HIS A 324 -9.04 -4.23 17.41
CA HIS A 324 -9.96 -5.25 16.91
C HIS A 324 -9.23 -6.34 16.14
N PHE A 325 -9.73 -7.57 16.23
CA PHE A 325 -9.38 -8.62 15.29
C PHE A 325 -10.52 -8.82 14.28
N LEU A 326 -10.19 -8.92 12.99
CA LEU A 326 -11.15 -9.18 11.92
C LEU A 326 -10.68 -10.35 11.05
N GLN A 327 -11.45 -11.43 11.03
CA GLN A 327 -11.17 -12.53 10.11
C GLN A 327 -11.59 -12.15 8.69
N LEU A 328 -10.65 -12.18 7.76
CA LEU A 328 -10.88 -11.89 6.35
C LEU A 328 -11.25 -13.18 5.59
N PRO A 329 -12.08 -13.08 4.53
CA PRO A 329 -12.50 -14.24 3.75
C PRO A 329 -11.33 -14.85 3.00
N ASN A 330 -11.20 -16.18 3.07
CA ASN A 330 -10.14 -16.91 2.37
C ASN A 330 -10.32 -16.87 0.84
N THR A 331 -9.21 -16.88 0.13
CA THR A 331 -9.15 -17.06 -1.32
C THR A 331 -9.55 -18.49 -1.70
N THR A 332 -10.46 -18.63 -2.66
CA THR A 332 -10.90 -19.90 -3.22
C THR A 332 -10.31 -20.13 -4.61
N PRO A 333 -10.40 -21.35 -5.19
CA PRO A 333 -9.97 -21.61 -6.56
C PRO A 333 -10.61 -20.68 -7.61
N ASP A 334 -11.82 -20.17 -7.37
CA ASP A 334 -12.52 -19.24 -8.28
C ASP A 334 -12.10 -17.77 -8.12
N THR A 335 -11.35 -17.46 -7.05
CA THR A 335 -10.96 -16.09 -6.70
C THR A 335 -9.45 -15.88 -6.61
N VAL A 336 -8.66 -16.94 -6.82
CA VAL A 336 -7.20 -16.86 -6.92
C VAL A 336 -6.79 -16.14 -8.21
N GLY A 337 -5.72 -15.37 -8.13
CA GLY A 337 -5.09 -14.65 -9.23
C GLY A 337 -3.80 -15.32 -9.68
N SER A 338 -2.90 -14.57 -10.30
CA SER A 338 -1.54 -15.07 -10.60
C SER A 338 -0.77 -15.31 -9.30
N ARG A 339 0.38 -16.01 -9.36
CA ARG A 339 1.24 -16.31 -8.21
C ARG A 339 0.53 -17.06 -7.07
N LEU A 340 -0.61 -17.71 -7.34
CA LEU A 340 -1.50 -18.29 -6.34
C LEU A 340 -1.94 -17.30 -5.23
N HIS A 341 -1.91 -15.99 -5.53
CA HIS A 341 -2.31 -14.93 -4.61
C HIS A 341 -3.80 -14.60 -4.74
N PRO A 342 -4.38 -13.81 -3.81
CA PRO A 342 -5.76 -13.35 -3.93
C PRO A 342 -5.94 -12.52 -5.22
N GLY A 343 -6.80 -12.98 -6.12
CA GLY A 343 -7.17 -12.21 -7.31
C GLY A 343 -8.16 -11.09 -6.97
N VAL A 344 -8.51 -10.27 -7.96
CA VAL A 344 -9.42 -9.12 -7.80
C VAL A 344 -10.76 -9.49 -7.12
N LYS A 345 -11.29 -10.69 -7.38
CA LYS A 345 -12.51 -11.18 -6.74
C LYS A 345 -12.34 -11.44 -5.24
N ALA A 346 -11.18 -11.97 -4.82
CA ALA A 346 -10.88 -12.18 -3.40
C ALA A 346 -10.68 -10.84 -2.69
N HIS A 347 -9.95 -9.92 -3.32
CA HIS A 347 -9.82 -8.53 -2.84
C HIS A 347 -11.16 -7.84 -2.64
N ARG A 348 -12.10 -7.98 -3.59
CA ARG A 348 -13.44 -7.41 -3.46
C ARG A 348 -14.22 -7.98 -2.28
N LYS A 349 -14.14 -9.29 -2.04
CA LYS A 349 -14.79 -9.93 -0.88
C LYS A 349 -14.20 -9.42 0.44
N ALA A 350 -12.87 -9.32 0.53
CA ALA A 350 -12.21 -8.77 1.71
C ALA A 350 -12.58 -7.30 1.94
N ALA A 351 -12.61 -6.50 0.87
CA ALA A 351 -13.00 -5.10 0.93
C ALA A 351 -14.42 -4.92 1.49
N GLN A 352 -15.40 -5.71 1.02
CA GLN A 352 -16.78 -5.65 1.53
C GLN A 352 -16.89 -5.96 3.02
N VAL A 353 -16.08 -6.91 3.52
CA VAL A 353 -16.05 -7.25 4.95
C VAL A 353 -15.44 -6.11 5.77
N ILE A 354 -14.32 -5.54 5.31
CA ILE A 354 -13.63 -4.43 5.99
C ILE A 354 -14.48 -3.16 5.97
N GLU A 355 -15.05 -2.80 4.82
CA GLU A 355 -15.95 -1.65 4.64
C GLU A 355 -17.11 -1.72 5.62
N LYS A 356 -17.83 -2.85 5.65
CA LYS A 356 -18.95 -3.04 6.57
C LYS A 356 -18.51 -2.86 8.03
N TYR A 357 -17.38 -3.45 8.40
CA TYR A 357 -16.86 -3.37 9.78
C TYR A 357 -16.49 -1.93 10.16
N LEU A 358 -15.79 -1.20 9.28
CA LEU A 358 -15.44 0.20 9.50
C LEU A 358 -16.68 1.10 9.62
N LEU A 359 -17.70 0.91 8.78
CA LEU A 359 -18.95 1.65 8.88
C LEU A 359 -19.70 1.41 10.20
N GLU A 360 -19.53 0.25 10.83
CA GLU A 360 -20.10 -0.04 12.15
C GLU A 360 -19.28 0.64 13.26
N LEU A 361 -17.96 0.76 13.10
CA LEU A 361 -17.09 1.46 14.06
C LEU A 361 -17.23 2.98 13.97
N PHE A 362 -17.30 3.57 12.78
CA PHE A 362 -17.40 5.02 12.60
C PHE A 362 -18.77 5.61 13.00
N LYS A 363 -19.77 4.77 13.28
CA LYS A 363 -21.07 5.20 13.82
C LYS A 363 -21.10 5.30 15.35
N GLN A 364 -20.11 4.73 16.03
CA GLN A 364 -19.97 4.73 17.48
C GLN A 364 -19.14 5.93 17.92
#